data_AF-A0A7S1GNG6-F1
#
_entry.id   AF-A0A7S1GNG6-F1
#
_cell.length_a   1.000
_cell.length_b   1.000
_cell.length_c   1.000
_cell.angle_alpha   90.00
_cell.angle_beta   90.00
_cell.angle_gamma   90.00
#
_symmetry.space_group_name_H-M   'P 1'
#
loop_
_entity.id
_entity.type
_entity.pdbx_description
1 polymer ?
#
loop_
_entity_poly.entity_id
_entity_poly.type
_entity_poly.pdbx_seq_one_letter_code
_entity_poly.pdbx_strand_id
1 'polypeptide(L)'
;MDQSTLDRVHHLHASPPCQVFSIANSKGGNNDKKNNDLSLEVLRAVKKFDPLAVSYENVTGLLLEKSRPYLMKLLTGFLESGYQVSCSLLRASHYGDPQDRIRVFLFA
;
A
#
# COMPACT_ATOMS: atom_id res chain seq x y z
N MET A 1 3.89 14.24 31.68
CA MET A 1 3.74 13.39 30.48
C MET A 1 5.11 13.32 29.84
N ASP A 2 5.70 12.13 29.72
CA ASP A 2 7.05 11.98 29.18
C ASP A 2 7.06 12.43 27.71
N GLN A 3 7.90 13.43 27.39
CA GLN A 3 8.03 13.95 26.04
C GLN A 3 8.56 12.91 25.05
N SER A 4 9.19 11.82 25.52
CA SER A 4 9.75 10.75 24.69
C SER A 4 8.70 9.99 23.86
N THR A 5 7.42 10.06 24.24
CA THR A 5 6.32 9.37 23.55
C THR A 5 5.80 10.15 22.32
N LEU A 6 6.14 11.44 22.19
CA LEU A 6 5.63 12.31 21.12
C LEU A 6 6.37 12.14 19.77
N ASP A 7 7.54 11.49 19.76
CA ASP A 7 8.38 11.35 18.55
C ASP A 7 8.19 10.03 17.80
N ARG A 8 7.46 9.05 18.37
CA ARG A 8 7.26 7.74 17.72
C ARG A 8 6.10 7.77 16.74
N VAL A 9 6.35 7.39 15.49
CA VAL A 9 5.28 7.10 14.52
C VAL A 9 4.57 5.82 14.94
N HIS A 10 3.31 5.93 15.34
CA HIS A 10 2.52 4.75 15.73
C HIS A 10 1.85 4.08 14.53
N HIS A 11 1.39 4.89 13.58
CA HIS A 11 0.73 4.41 12.37
C HIS A 11 1.31 5.08 11.14
N LEU A 12 1.55 4.29 10.10
CA LEU A 12 1.94 4.77 8.78
C LEU A 12 0.87 4.42 7.76
N HIS A 13 0.33 5.43 7.07
CA HIS A 13 -0.59 5.22 5.96
C HIS A 13 0.10 5.53 4.62
N ALA A 14 -0.08 4.68 3.61
CA ALA A 14 0.48 4.87 2.28
C ALA A 14 -0.54 4.55 1.17
N SER A 15 -0.76 5.52 0.29
CA SER A 15 -1.56 5.39 -0.96
C SER A 15 -0.75 5.87 -2.16
N PRO A 16 0.30 5.12 -2.58
CA PRO A 16 1.18 5.57 -3.65
C PRO A 16 0.44 5.60 -5.01
N PRO A 17 0.96 6.36 -6.00
CA PRO A 17 0.32 6.50 -7.30
C PRO A 17 0.09 5.16 -8.00
N CYS A 18 -1.14 4.94 -8.43
CA CYS A 18 -1.62 3.67 -8.97
C CYS A 18 -1.43 3.51 -10.49
N GLN A 19 -0.67 4.39 -11.15
CA GLN A 19 -0.67 4.47 -12.62
C GLN A 19 -0.24 3.18 -13.32
N VAL A 20 0.61 2.34 -12.71
CA VAL A 20 1.04 1.04 -13.27
C VAL A 20 -0.01 -0.06 -13.10
N PHE A 21 -0.85 0.05 -12.06
CA PHE A 21 -1.80 -0.99 -11.65
C PHE A 21 -3.21 -0.75 -12.19
N SER A 22 -3.52 0.46 -12.68
CA SER A 22 -4.83 0.76 -13.26
C SER A 22 -5.13 -0.09 -14.49
N ILE A 23 -6.35 -0.62 -14.58
CA ILE A 23 -6.89 -1.32 -15.76
C ILE A 23 -6.98 -0.36 -16.97
N ALA A 24 -7.13 0.94 -16.72
CA ALA A 24 -7.20 1.97 -17.76
C ALA A 24 -5.86 2.21 -18.48
N ASN A 25 -4.72 1.83 -17.87
CA ASN A 25 -3.40 1.88 -18.48
C ASN A 25 -3.01 0.51 -19.04
N SER A 26 -3.68 0.10 -20.12
CA SER A 26 -3.31 -1.09 -20.91
C SER A 26 -2.12 -0.88 -21.85
N LYS A 27 -1.60 0.35 -21.93
CA LYS A 27 -0.39 0.68 -22.70
C LYS A 27 0.67 1.16 -21.71
N GLY A 28 1.63 0.29 -21.41
CA GLY A 28 2.75 0.61 -20.53
C GLY A 28 3.40 1.93 -20.95
N GLY A 29 3.55 2.84 -19.98
CA GLY A 29 4.13 4.16 -20.21
C GLY A 29 5.61 4.17 -19.87
N ASN A 30 6.36 5.11 -20.44
CA ASN A 30 7.79 5.30 -20.18
C ASN A 30 8.16 5.54 -18.69
N ASN A 31 7.17 5.73 -17.80
CA ASN A 31 7.35 5.99 -16.36
C ASN A 31 6.98 4.82 -15.44
N ASP A 32 6.61 3.64 -15.97
CA ASP A 32 6.13 2.51 -15.14
C ASP A 32 7.18 2.05 -14.11
N LYS A 33 8.48 2.16 -14.46
CA LYS A 33 9.57 1.87 -13.52
C LYS A 33 9.60 2.83 -12.33
N LYS A 34 9.54 4.16 -12.58
CA LYS A 34 9.55 5.19 -11.52
C LYS A 34 8.34 5.09 -10.61
N ASN A 35 7.17 4.78 -11.17
CA ASN A 35 5.94 4.63 -10.39
C ASN A 35 5.95 3.36 -9.52
N ASN A 36 6.51 2.25 -10.03
CA ASN A 36 6.75 1.04 -9.23
C ASN A 36 7.76 1.30 -8.11
N ASP A 37 8.82 2.07 -8.40
CA ASP A 37 9.83 2.44 -7.40
C ASP A 37 9.23 3.25 -6.25
N LEU A 38 8.36 4.23 -6.55
CA LEU A 38 7.67 5.02 -5.52
C LEU A 38 6.71 4.17 -4.68
N SER A 39 6.06 3.18 -5.31
CA SER A 39 5.13 2.30 -4.63
C SER A 39 5.83 1.35 -3.64
N LEU A 40 7.13 1.11 -3.79
CA LEU A 40 7.95 0.35 -2.83
C LEU A 40 8.60 1.24 -1.77
N GLU A 41 8.56 2.57 -1.92
CA GLU A 41 9.16 3.50 -0.97
C GLU A 41 8.53 3.42 0.42
N VAL A 42 7.28 2.94 0.50
CA VAL A 42 6.62 2.60 1.77
C VAL A 42 7.47 1.66 2.62
N LEU A 43 8.16 0.68 2.02
CA LEU A 43 9.02 -0.25 2.76
C LEU A 43 10.25 0.46 3.34
N ARG A 44 10.77 1.50 2.68
CA ARG A 44 11.85 2.33 3.25
C ARG A 44 11.34 3.17 4.41
N ALA A 45 10.14 3.72 4.30
CA ALA A 45 9.52 4.46 5.39
C ALA A 45 9.25 3.56 6.61
N VAL A 46 8.73 2.34 6.39
CA VAL A 46 8.56 1.32 7.44
C VAL A 46 9.87 1.04 8.16
N LYS A 47 10.95 0.74 7.41
CA LYS A 47 12.27 0.49 8.00
C LYS A 47 12.84 1.68 8.76
N LYS A 48 12.52 2.91 8.34
CA LYS A 48 13.01 4.13 8.99
C LYS A 48 12.25 4.47 10.27
N PHE A 49 10.94 4.30 10.26
CA PHE A 49 10.06 4.78 11.33
C PHE A 49 9.60 3.69 12.29
N ASP A 50 9.72 2.41 11.93
CA ASP A 50 9.32 1.24 12.72
C ASP A 50 7.94 1.41 13.41
N PRO A 51 6.88 1.71 12.63
CA PRO A 51 5.56 2.00 13.19
C PRO A 51 4.93 0.76 13.84
N LEU A 52 3.98 0.94 14.75
CA LEU A 52 3.24 -0.19 15.33
C LEU A 52 2.28 -0.84 14.31
N ALA A 53 1.76 -0.05 13.36
CA ALA A 53 0.86 -0.53 12.33
C ALA A 53 1.04 0.26 11.04
N VAL A 54 0.76 -0.40 9.91
CA VAL A 54 0.77 0.18 8.58
C VAL A 54 -0.56 -0.09 7.89
N SER A 55 -1.11 0.92 7.22
CA SER A 55 -2.19 0.73 6.25
C SER A 55 -1.70 1.15 4.87
N TYR A 56 -1.87 0.26 3.90
CA TYR A 56 -1.52 0.52 2.51
C TYR A 56 -2.75 0.37 1.65
N GLU A 57 -3.06 1.37 0.81
CA GLU A 57 -4.21 1.34 -0.08
C GLU A 57 -3.79 1.44 -1.55
N ASN A 58 -4.48 0.69 -2.40
CA ASN A 58 -4.30 0.74 -3.84
C ASN A 58 -5.56 0.26 -4.59
N VAL A 59 -5.60 0.40 -5.92
CA VAL A 59 -6.73 -0.11 -6.72
C VAL A 59 -6.70 -1.64 -6.83
N THR A 60 -7.85 -2.22 -7.20
CA THR A 60 -8.03 -3.68 -7.40
C THR A 60 -7.07 -4.30 -8.41
N GLY A 61 -6.56 -3.49 -9.34
CA GLY A 61 -5.52 -3.87 -10.30
C GLY A 61 -4.23 -4.40 -9.66
N LEU A 62 -3.94 -4.07 -8.40
CA LEU A 62 -2.84 -4.63 -7.62
C LEU A 62 -2.94 -6.17 -7.48
N LEU A 63 -4.15 -6.72 -7.49
CA LEU A 63 -4.40 -8.16 -7.36
C LEU A 63 -4.32 -8.92 -8.69
N LEU A 64 -4.07 -8.24 -9.82
CA LEU A 64 -3.97 -8.87 -11.13
C LEU A 64 -2.63 -9.58 -11.32
N GLU A 65 -2.60 -10.58 -12.20
CA GLU A 65 -1.40 -11.38 -12.50
C GLU A 65 -0.18 -10.53 -12.84
N LYS A 66 -0.37 -9.50 -13.69
CA LYS A 66 0.68 -8.57 -14.11
C LYS A 66 1.35 -7.82 -12.95
N SER A 67 0.66 -7.74 -11.81
CA SER A 67 1.08 -7.01 -10.60
C SER A 67 1.55 -7.94 -9.49
N ARG A 68 1.44 -9.26 -9.68
CA ARG A 68 1.87 -10.28 -8.70
C ARG A 68 3.31 -10.11 -8.22
N PRO A 69 4.33 -9.86 -9.08
CA PRO A 69 5.69 -9.66 -8.59
C PRO A 69 5.83 -8.47 -7.64
N TYR A 70 5.06 -7.40 -7.91
CA TYR A 70 5.03 -6.22 -7.05
C TYR A 70 4.33 -6.52 -5.72
N LEU A 71 3.14 -7.13 -5.75
CA LEU A 71 2.41 -7.51 -4.55
C LEU A 71 3.26 -8.43 -3.66
N MET A 72 3.91 -9.44 -4.25
CA MET A 72 4.80 -10.34 -3.51
C MET A 72 5.95 -9.58 -2.86
N LYS A 73 6.60 -8.66 -3.57
CA LYS A 73 7.68 -7.85 -3.00
C LYS A 73 7.21 -6.96 -1.84
N LEU A 74 6.01 -6.42 -1.94
CA LEU A 74 5.40 -5.61 -0.89
C LEU A 74 5.09 -6.47 0.36
N LEU A 75 4.43 -7.62 0.17
CA LEU A 75 4.11 -8.55 1.25
C LEU A 75 5.38 -9.09 1.92
N THR A 76 6.35 -9.58 1.16
CA THR A 76 7.64 -10.04 1.69
C THR A 76 8.36 -8.94 2.45
N GLY A 77 8.37 -7.70 1.93
CA GLY A 77 9.01 -6.57 2.62
C GLY A 77 8.39 -6.24 3.98
N PHE A 78 7.07 -6.36 4.13
CA PHE A 78 6.39 -6.21 5.41
C PHE A 78 6.71 -7.37 6.36
N LEU A 79 6.66 -8.62 5.88
CA LEU A 79 6.99 -9.81 6.67
C LEU A 79 8.45 -9.79 7.17
N GLU A 80 9.39 -9.41 6.31
CA GLU A 80 10.81 -9.23 6.65
C GLU A 80 11.03 -8.10 7.66
N SER A 81 10.11 -7.14 7.74
CA SER A 81 10.14 -6.05 8.72
C SER A 81 9.41 -6.43 10.02
N GLY A 82 8.98 -7.69 10.19
CA GLY A 82 8.39 -8.20 11.42
C GLY A 82 6.86 -8.06 11.54
N TYR A 83 6.19 -7.58 10.50
CA TYR A 83 4.73 -7.42 10.50
C TYR A 83 3.99 -8.68 10.07
N GLN A 84 2.73 -8.79 10.48
CA GLN A 84 1.78 -9.75 9.91
C GLN A 84 0.87 -8.99 8.96
N VAL A 85 0.74 -9.46 7.72
CA VAL A 85 -0.04 -8.73 6.72
C VAL A 85 -1.39 -9.39 6.48
N SER A 86 -2.46 -8.61 6.59
CA SER A 86 -3.80 -8.97 6.10
C SER A 86 -4.15 -8.16 4.86
N CYS A 87 -4.88 -8.78 3.93
CA CYS A 87 -5.35 -8.15 2.70
C CYS A 87 -6.87 -8.13 2.67
N SER A 88 -7.47 -7.00 2.34
CA SER A 88 -8.92 -6.81 2.31
C SER A 88 -9.36 -6.00 1.08
N LEU A 89 -10.50 -6.37 0.51
CA LEU A 89 -11.18 -5.58 -0.51
C LEU A 89 -12.33 -4.84 0.12
N LEU A 90 -12.24 -3.51 0.17
CA LEU A 90 -13.27 -2.65 0.76
C LEU A 90 -13.97 -1.87 -0.35
N ARG A 91 -15.31 -1.84 -0.28
CA ARG A 91 -16.16 -1.06 -1.18
C ARG A 91 -16.70 0.15 -0.42
N ALA A 92 -16.47 1.35 -0.94
CA ALA A 92 -16.86 2.61 -0.30
C ALA A 92 -18.37 2.67 0.00
N SER A 93 -19.22 2.13 -0.89
CA SER A 93 -20.67 2.06 -0.68
C SER A 93 -21.12 1.20 0.50
N HIS A 94 -20.28 0.30 1.02
CA HIS A 94 -20.57 -0.42 2.26
C HIS A 94 -20.39 0.45 3.51
N TYR A 95 -19.78 1.64 3.37
CA TYR A 95 -19.44 2.56 4.46
C TYR A 95 -20.12 3.93 4.32
N GLY A 96 -21.20 4.01 3.54
CA GLY A 96 -22.03 5.22 3.43
C GLY A 96 -21.60 6.22 2.35
N ASP A 97 -20.55 5.95 1.59
CA ASP A 97 -20.17 6.76 0.42
C ASP A 97 -21.00 6.31 -0.81
N PRO A 98 -21.77 7.19 -1.48
CA PRO A 98 -22.58 6.82 -2.66
C PRO A 98 -21.74 6.56 -3.93
N GLN A 99 -20.48 6.12 -3.77
CA GLN A 99 -19.57 5.78 -4.85
C GLN A 99 -19.34 4.27 -4.93
N ASP A 100 -19.46 3.70 -6.14
CA ASP A 100 -19.00 2.34 -6.39
C ASP A 100 -17.47 2.28 -6.57
N ARG A 101 -16.77 2.42 -5.45
CA ARG A 101 -15.30 2.45 -5.40
C ARG A 101 -14.78 1.29 -4.55
N ILE A 102 -14.18 0.32 -5.22
CA ILE A 102 -13.51 -0.82 -4.58
C ILE A 102 -12.00 -0.54 -4.52
N ARG A 103 -11.40 -0.78 -3.36
CA ARG A 103 -9.96 -0.63 -3.12
C ARG A 103 -9.41 -1.81 -2.33
N VAL A 104 -8.14 -2.10 -2.58
CA VAL A 104 -7.34 -3.09 -1.86
C VAL A 104 -6.69 -2.38 -0.69
N PHE A 105 -6.85 -2.94 0.49
CA PHE A 105 -6.16 -2.51 1.70
C PHE A 105 -5.26 -3.64 2.18
N LEU A 106 -4.01 -3.31 2.48
CA LEU A 106 -3.14 -4.15 3.27
C LEU A 106 -3.00 -3.53 4.65
N PHE A 107 -3.19 -4.33 5.69
CA PHE A 107 -2.89 -3.95 7.06
C PHE A 107 -1.72 -4.80 7.52
N ALA A 108 -0.62 -4.14 7.87
CA ALA A 108 0.59 -4.77 8.38
C ALA A 108 0.84 -4.31 9.82
#